data_AF-A0A0N0AUM3-F1
#
_entry.id   AF-A0A0N0AUM3-F1
#
_cell.length_a   1.000
_cell.length_b   1.000
_cell.length_c   1.000
_cell.angle_alpha   90.00
_cell.angle_beta   90.00
_cell.angle_gamma   90.00
#
_symmetry.space_group_name_H-M   'P 1'
#
loop_
_entity.id
_entity.type
_entity.pdbx_description
1 polymer ?
#
loop_
_entity_poly.entity_id
_entity_poly.type
_entity_poly.pdbx_seq_one_letter_code
_entity_poly.pdbx_strand_id
1 'polypeptide(L)'
;MAIQAGRESLTITPRIDSDNSRGIGNMVIFCFDLTLAVLAHRHGRGPDFLIHDSHLYDGVDDRQLRAALQLAADVTREENMQYIATLNTDDLAKATRLGFDAEPYTLETVLTDSPTGGLFGFRY
;
A
#
# COMPACT_ATOMS: atom_id res chain seq x y z
N MET A 1 -5.25 -19.84 1.43
CA MET A 1 -6.18 -18.78 1.89
C MET A 1 -7.10 -19.32 2.97
N ALA A 2 -7.36 -18.56 4.04
CA ALA A 2 -8.40 -18.87 5.03
C ALA A 2 -9.30 -17.64 5.22
N ILE A 3 -10.61 -17.83 5.37
CA ILE A 3 -11.59 -16.77 5.59
C ILE A 3 -12.43 -17.17 6.79
N GLN A 4 -12.51 -16.30 7.80
CA GLN A 4 -13.31 -16.50 9.00
C GLN A 4 -14.23 -15.31 9.20
N ALA A 5 -15.53 -15.58 9.32
CA ALA A 5 -16.52 -14.59 9.69
C ALA A 5 -16.52 -14.41 11.21
N GLY A 6 -16.15 -13.22 11.67
CA GLY A 6 -16.40 -12.75 13.03
C GLY A 6 -17.78 -12.13 13.15
N ARG A 7 -18.20 -11.79 14.38
CA ARG A 7 -19.48 -11.11 14.62
C ARG A 7 -19.54 -9.69 14.05
N GLU A 8 -18.40 -9.00 13.99
CA GLU A 8 -18.31 -7.58 13.60
C GLU A 8 -17.37 -7.34 12.41
N SER A 9 -16.57 -8.34 12.03
CA SER A 9 -15.59 -8.21 10.96
C SER A 9 -15.35 -9.54 10.25
N LEU A 10 -14.79 -9.45 9.05
CA LEU A 10 -14.31 -10.60 8.29
C LEU A 10 -12.79 -10.65 8.43
N THR A 11 -12.26 -11.78 8.88
CA THR A 11 -10.82 -12.03 8.90
C THR A 11 -10.44 -12.83 7.67
N ILE A 12 -9.68 -12.23 6.77
CA ILE A 12 -9.10 -12.90 5.61
C ILE A 12 -7.61 -13.08 5.87
N THR A 13 -7.12 -14.32 5.79
CA THR A 13 -5.71 -14.67 5.91
C THR A 13 -5.20 -15.19 4.56
N PRO A 14 -4.68 -14.30 3.71
CA PRO A 14 -4.03 -14.73 2.48
C PRO A 14 -2.71 -15.42 2.86
N ARG A 15 -2.35 -16.50 2.14
CA ARG A 15 -1.18 -17.34 2.45
C ARG A 15 -0.42 -17.65 1.17
N ILE A 16 0.90 -17.47 1.19
CA ILE A 16 1.85 -17.93 0.19
C ILE A 16 2.92 -18.72 0.95
N ASP A 17 3.25 -19.93 0.50
CA ASP A 17 4.27 -20.78 1.14
C ASP A 17 5.65 -20.15 0.99
N SER A 18 6.05 -19.37 2.00
CA SER A 18 7.36 -18.71 2.09
C SER A 18 7.66 -18.42 3.56
N ASP A 19 8.94 -18.27 3.92
CA ASP A 19 9.37 -18.06 5.31
C ASP A 19 8.58 -16.91 5.97
N ASN A 20 8.12 -17.14 7.21
CA ASN A 20 7.22 -16.28 8.00
C ASN A 20 7.83 -14.93 8.42
N SER A 21 8.34 -14.13 7.48
CA SER A 21 8.72 -12.74 7.75
C SER A 21 7.50 -11.83 7.68
N ARG A 22 7.44 -10.84 8.59
CA ARG A 22 6.39 -9.81 8.63
C ARG A 22 6.26 -9.10 7.26
N GLY A 23 7.39 -8.74 6.64
CA GLY A 23 7.40 -8.05 5.35
C GLY A 23 6.79 -8.87 4.21
N ILE A 24 7.02 -10.19 4.20
CA ILE A 24 6.40 -11.08 3.22
C ILE A 24 4.88 -11.10 3.40
N GLY A 25 4.40 -11.24 4.63
CA GLY A 25 2.97 -11.19 4.94
C GLY A 25 2.32 -9.88 4.46
N ASN A 26 2.98 -8.76 4.67
CA ASN A 26 2.51 -7.47 4.18
C ASN A 26 2.42 -7.40 2.65
N MET A 27 3.40 -7.96 1.93
CA MET A 27 3.36 -8.02 0.47
C MET A 27 2.25 -8.95 -0.05
N VAL A 28 1.90 -9.99 0.71
CA VAL A 28 0.72 -10.82 0.39
C VAL A 28 -0.56 -10.01 0.54
N ILE A 29 -0.69 -9.22 1.61
CA ILE A 29 -1.84 -8.31 1.82
C ILE A 29 -1.93 -7.29 0.69
N PHE A 30 -0.82 -6.63 0.36
CA PHE A 30 -0.73 -5.67 -0.75
C PHE A 30 -1.26 -6.26 -2.07
N CYS A 31 -0.72 -7.42 -2.48
CA CYS A 31 -1.13 -8.08 -3.72
C CYS A 31 -2.62 -8.48 -3.70
N PHE A 32 -3.11 -8.96 -2.55
CA PHE A 32 -4.50 -9.35 -2.37
C PHE A 32 -5.43 -8.13 -2.49
N ASP A 33 -5.12 -7.04 -1.81
CA ASP A 33 -5.92 -5.82 -1.81
C ASP A 33 -5.95 -5.17 -3.21
N LEU A 34 -4.80 -5.08 -3.88
CA LEU A 34 -4.71 -4.57 -5.26
C LEU A 34 -5.56 -5.43 -6.21
N THR A 35 -5.47 -6.76 -6.11
CA THR A 35 -6.27 -7.68 -6.92
C THR A 35 -7.77 -7.46 -6.70
N LEU A 36 -8.19 -7.35 -5.43
CA LEU A 36 -9.59 -7.12 -5.09
C LEU A 36 -10.09 -5.75 -5.58
N ALA A 37 -9.28 -4.70 -5.42
CA ALA A 37 -9.62 -3.35 -5.88
C ALA A 37 -9.86 -3.33 -7.38
N VAL A 38 -8.95 -3.92 -8.17
CA VAL A 38 -9.08 -4.01 -9.63
C VAL A 38 -10.31 -4.83 -10.04
N LEU A 39 -10.56 -5.97 -9.40
CA LEU A 39 -11.75 -6.78 -9.68
C LEU A 39 -13.04 -6.03 -9.35
N ALA A 40 -13.08 -5.35 -8.20
CA ALA A 40 -14.25 -4.57 -7.79
C ALA A 40 -14.50 -3.40 -8.76
N HIS A 41 -13.45 -2.67 -9.14
CA HIS A 41 -13.49 -1.60 -10.13
C HIS A 41 -14.04 -2.08 -11.48
N ARG A 42 -13.45 -3.15 -12.07
CA ARG A 42 -13.88 -3.70 -13.37
C ARG A 42 -15.33 -4.17 -13.39
N HIS A 43 -15.89 -4.54 -12.24
CA HIS A 43 -17.29 -4.93 -12.11
C HIS A 43 -18.23 -3.79 -11.67
N GLY A 44 -17.72 -2.57 -11.49
CA GLY A 44 -18.51 -1.42 -11.01
C GLY A 44 -19.02 -1.60 -9.57
N ARG A 45 -18.29 -2.33 -8.73
CA ARG A 45 -18.67 -2.71 -7.36
C ARG A 45 -17.75 -2.13 -6.29
N GLY A 46 -16.75 -1.35 -6.69
CA GLY A 46 -15.79 -0.71 -5.80
C GLY A 46 -15.45 0.70 -6.24
N PRO A 47 -14.74 1.46 -5.39
CA PRO A 47 -14.21 2.76 -5.76
C PRO A 47 -13.09 2.65 -6.79
N ASP A 48 -12.81 3.74 -7.50
CA ASP A 48 -11.70 3.85 -8.45
C ASP A 48 -10.38 4.20 -7.76
N PHE A 49 -10.23 3.85 -6.48
CA PHE A 49 -9.02 4.10 -5.71
C PHE A 49 -8.76 3.04 -4.64
N LEU A 50 -7.50 2.93 -4.23
CA LEU A 50 -7.02 2.08 -3.13
C LEU A 50 -6.09 2.91 -2.22
N ILE A 51 -6.26 2.77 -0.90
CA ILE A 51 -5.47 3.50 0.09
C ILE A 51 -4.79 2.52 1.04
N HIS A 52 -3.50 2.69 1.27
CA HIS A 52 -2.75 1.99 2.31
C HIS A 52 -1.97 2.95 3.19
N ASP A 53 -1.84 2.61 4.47
CA ASP A 53 -1.00 3.34 5.42
C ASP A 53 0.44 2.79 5.45
N SER A 54 1.38 3.53 6.02
CA SER A 54 2.82 3.25 6.01
C SER A 54 3.17 1.93 6.68
N HIS A 55 2.36 1.49 7.65
CA HIS A 55 2.47 0.20 8.31
C HIS A 55 2.50 -1.01 7.35
N LEU A 56 1.88 -0.90 6.16
CA LEU A 56 1.96 -1.95 5.15
C LEU A 56 3.40 -2.18 4.67
N TYR A 57 4.23 -1.15 4.70
CA TYR A 57 5.59 -1.21 4.17
C TYR A 57 6.65 -1.52 5.25
N ASP A 58 6.24 -1.58 6.52
CA ASP A 58 7.14 -1.84 7.63
C ASP A 58 7.80 -3.22 7.55
N GLY A 59 9.14 -3.24 7.51
CA GLY A 59 9.93 -4.47 7.50
C GLY A 59 9.88 -5.24 6.18
N VAL A 60 9.40 -4.60 5.11
CA VAL A 60 9.48 -5.13 3.73
C VAL A 60 10.90 -4.95 3.20
N ASP A 61 11.42 -5.97 2.51
CA ASP A 61 12.72 -5.87 1.84
C ASP A 61 12.70 -4.78 0.75
N ASP A 62 13.77 -3.98 0.66
CA ASP A 62 13.86 -2.83 -0.25
C ASP A 62 13.51 -3.19 -1.71
N ARG A 63 13.85 -4.40 -2.18
CA ARG A 63 13.53 -4.85 -3.55
C ARG A 63 12.05 -5.13 -3.72
N GLN A 64 11.41 -5.69 -2.70
CA GLN A 64 9.97 -5.94 -2.67
C GLN A 64 9.19 -4.63 -2.59
N LEU A 65 9.64 -3.69 -1.75
CA LEU A 65 9.05 -2.35 -1.66
C LEU A 65 9.08 -1.64 -3.02
N ARG A 66 10.25 -1.58 -3.67
CA ARG A 66 10.38 -1.00 -5.01
C ARG A 66 9.46 -1.68 -6.02
N ALA A 67 9.40 -3.02 -6.01
CA ALA A 67 8.55 -3.78 -6.92
C ALA A 67 7.05 -3.53 -6.67
N ALA A 68 6.63 -3.41 -5.42
CA ALA A 68 5.25 -3.11 -5.05
C ALA A 68 4.83 -1.71 -5.52
N LEU A 69 5.67 -0.69 -5.30
CA LEU A 69 5.38 0.68 -5.76
C LEU A 69 5.30 0.77 -7.28
N GLN A 70 6.22 0.12 -7.99
CA GLN A 70 6.18 0.05 -9.46
C GLN A 70 4.91 -0.66 -9.94
N LEU A 71 4.58 -1.82 -9.37
CA LEU A 71 3.39 -2.57 -9.73
C LEU A 71 2.11 -1.76 -9.49
N ALA A 72 2.01 -1.09 -8.35
CA ALA A 72 0.87 -0.24 -8.04
C ALA A 72 0.71 0.89 -9.05
N ALA A 73 1.81 1.57 -9.40
CA ALA A 73 1.80 2.64 -10.40
C ALA A 73 1.38 2.13 -11.78
N ASP A 74 1.85 0.95 -12.19
CA ASP A 74 1.53 0.37 -13.49
C ASP A 74 0.08 -0.09 -13.58
N VAL A 75 -0.36 -0.89 -12.61
CA VAL A 75 -1.73 -1.43 -12.58
C VAL A 75 -2.76 -0.30 -12.47
N THR A 76 -2.55 0.67 -11.59
CA THR A 76 -3.54 1.75 -11.44
C THR A 76 -3.61 2.67 -12.64
N ARG A 77 -2.49 2.90 -13.34
CA ARG A 77 -2.49 3.61 -14.62
C ARG A 77 -3.25 2.84 -15.71
N GLU A 78 -3.04 1.54 -15.82
CA GLU A 78 -3.73 0.69 -16.80
C GLU A 78 -5.25 0.61 -16.54
N GLU A 79 -5.64 0.53 -15.26
CA GLU A 79 -7.04 0.43 -14.86
C GLU A 79 -7.73 1.80 -14.73
N ASN A 80 -7.03 2.92 -14.93
CA ASN A 80 -7.53 4.27 -14.62
C ASN A 80 -8.03 4.42 -13.17
N MET A 81 -7.33 3.78 -12.25
CA MET A 81 -7.55 3.89 -10.80
C MET A 81 -6.50 4.80 -10.16
N GLN A 82 -6.71 5.16 -8.89
CA GLN A 82 -5.73 5.88 -8.09
C GLN A 82 -5.21 5.01 -6.94
N TYR A 83 -3.89 4.90 -6.81
CA TYR A 83 -3.26 4.36 -5.60
C TYR A 83 -2.74 5.47 -4.70
N ILE A 84 -3.13 5.46 -3.43
CA ILE A 84 -2.69 6.43 -2.43
C ILE A 84 -2.02 5.66 -1.29
N ALA A 85 -0.76 5.96 -1.03
CA ALA A 85 -0.03 5.37 0.09
C ALA A 85 0.60 6.45 0.95
N THR A 86 0.50 6.31 2.26
CA THR A 86 1.45 6.99 3.15
C THR A 86 2.71 6.12 3.23
N LEU A 87 3.87 6.77 3.20
CA LEU A 87 5.17 6.11 3.22
C LEU A 87 6.09 6.88 4.15
N ASN A 88 6.89 6.16 4.94
CA ASN A 88 7.98 6.80 5.65
C ASN A 88 9.02 7.29 4.64
N THR A 89 9.61 8.45 4.90
CA THR A 89 10.63 9.05 4.02
C THR A 89 11.80 8.10 3.76
N ASP A 90 12.21 7.34 4.77
CA ASP A 90 13.29 6.35 4.66
C ASP A 90 12.93 5.20 3.71
N ASP A 91 11.67 4.75 3.72
CA ASP A 91 11.20 3.67 2.85
C ASP A 91 11.14 4.14 1.40
N LEU A 92 10.61 5.35 1.17
CA LEU A 92 10.62 5.97 -0.16
C LEU A 92 12.06 6.15 -0.69
N ALA A 93 13.00 6.55 0.17
CA ALA A 93 14.40 6.70 -0.20
C ALA A 93 15.07 5.37 -0.57
N LYS A 94 14.73 4.26 0.10
CA LYS A 94 15.20 2.91 -0.27
C LYS A 94 14.72 2.51 -1.67
N ALA A 95 13.43 2.68 -1.94
CA ALA A 95 12.86 2.37 -3.26
C ALA A 95 13.49 3.22 -4.38
N THR A 96 13.67 4.52 -4.12
CA THR A 96 14.28 5.46 -5.07
C THR A 96 15.72 5.09 -5.39
N ARG A 97 16.53 4.72 -4.37
CA ARG A 97 17.91 4.24 -4.58
C ARG A 97 17.99 2.98 -5.43
N LEU A 98 16.94 2.16 -5.45
CA LEU A 98 16.84 0.98 -6.30
C LEU A 98 16.18 1.25 -7.66
N GLY A 99 15.92 2.52 -8.00
CA GLY A 99 15.48 2.95 -9.33
C GLY A 99 13.97 3.13 -9.50
N PHE A 100 13.20 3.24 -8.42
CA PHE A 100 11.83 3.73 -8.51
C PHE A 100 11.82 5.25 -8.70
N ASP A 101 11.13 5.74 -9.73
CA ASP A 101 10.94 7.18 -9.93
C ASP A 101 9.71 7.67 -9.15
N ALA A 102 9.96 8.34 -8.02
CA ALA A 102 8.94 8.84 -7.11
C ALA A 102 8.46 10.26 -7.42
N GLU A 103 9.19 11.03 -8.24
CA GLU A 103 8.91 12.44 -8.50
C GLU A 103 7.46 12.68 -8.96
N PRO A 104 6.91 11.94 -9.94
CA PRO A 104 5.55 12.22 -10.43
C PRO A 104 4.43 11.81 -9.45
N TYR A 105 4.77 11.10 -8.37
CA TYR A 105 3.79 10.53 -7.43
C TYR A 105 3.84 11.17 -6.03
N THR A 106 4.89 11.94 -5.74
CA THR A 106 5.09 12.51 -4.40
C THR A 106 4.28 13.79 -4.25
N LEU A 107 3.45 13.85 -3.20
CA LEU A 107 2.71 15.06 -2.84
C LEU A 107 3.64 16.05 -2.12
N GLU A 108 3.45 17.36 -2.34
CA GLU A 108 4.19 18.40 -1.59
C GLU A 108 3.87 18.37 -0.08
N THR A 109 2.69 17.85 0.28
CA THR A 109 2.26 17.72 1.67
C THR A 109 3.05 16.63 2.39
N VAL A 110 3.86 17.04 3.37
CA VAL A 110 4.64 16.14 4.23
C VAL A 110 4.03 16.10 5.63
N LEU A 111 3.66 14.89 6.08
CA LEU A 111 3.21 14.67 7.45
C LEU A 111 4.41 14.60 8.38
N THR A 112 4.35 15.34 9.49
CA THR A 112 5.42 15.36 10.50
C THR A 112 4.82 15.25 11.90
N ASP A 113 5.64 14.82 12.86
CA ASP A 113 5.25 14.78 14.28
C ASP A 113 5.14 16.17 14.93
N SER A 114 5.25 17.26 14.16
CA SER A 114 5.06 18.61 14.67
C SER A 114 3.58 18.88 15.03
N PRO A 115 3.29 19.82 15.95
CA PRO A 115 1.91 20.16 16.33
C PRO A 115 0.99 20.54 15.16
N THR A 116 1.56 21.08 14.08
CA THR A 116 0.87 21.48 12.85
C THR A 116 1.11 20.52 11.68
N GLY A 117 1.81 19.41 11.91
CA GLY A 117 2.27 18.47 10.89
C GLY A 117 1.31 17.33 10.57
N GLY A 118 0.14 17.27 11.22
CA GLY A 118 -0.87 16.27 10.93
C GLY A 118 -1.59 16.51 9.61
N LEU A 119 -2.29 15.49 9.10
CA LEU A 119 -3.00 15.52 7.82
C LEU A 119 -4.00 16.70 7.68
N PHE A 120 -4.55 17.17 8.79
CA PHE A 120 -5.50 18.28 8.83
C PHE A 120 -4.90 19.60 9.36
N GLY A 121 -3.59 19.64 9.64
CA GLY A 121 -2.91 20.81 10.21
C GLY A 121 -3.08 20.99 11.73
N PHE A 122 -3.62 19.99 12.44
CA PHE A 122 -3.76 19.95 13.90
C PHE A 122 -3.70 18.50 14.44
N ARG A 123 -3.52 18.33 15.76
CA ARG A 123 -3.54 17.02 16.46
C ARG A 123 -4.87 16.81 17.20
N TYR A 124 -5.36 15.57 17.24
CA TYR A 124 -6.49 15.11 18.07
C TYR A 124 -6.01 14.62 19.44
#